data_AF-A0A317MR66-F1
#
_entry.id   AF-A0A317MR66-F1
#
_cell.length_a   1.000
_cell.length_b   1.000
_cell.length_c   1.000
_cell.angle_alpha   90.00
_cell.angle_beta   90.00
_cell.angle_gamma   90.00
#
_symmetry.space_group_name_H-M   'P 1'
#
loop_
_entity.id
_entity.type
_entity.pdbx_description
1 polymer ?
#
loop_
_entity_poly.entity_id
_entity_poly.type
_entity_poly.pdbx_seq_one_letter_code
_entity_poly.pdbx_strand_id
1 'polypeptide(L)' 'MANTRKWLIILMKRISCLIMAHCWHFVDLHADGSCTAVCKRCGKREQARLLAHHSPRLPMH' A
#
# COMPACT_ATOMS: atom_id res chain seq x y z
N MET A 1 -23.96 -21.58 -8.68
CA MET A 1 -23.52 -20.31 -9.33
C MET A 1 -23.05 -19.26 -8.29
N ALA A 2 -22.21 -19.63 -7.31
CA ALA A 2 -21.75 -18.70 -6.26
C ALA A 2 -20.34 -18.12 -6.53
N ASN A 3 -19.53 -18.81 -7.35
CA ASN A 3 -18.16 -18.40 -7.64
C ASN A 3 -18.08 -17.14 -8.52
N THR A 4 -18.98 -16.98 -9.49
CA THR A 4 -18.97 -15.83 -10.41
C THR A 4 -19.20 -14.50 -9.70
N ARG A 5 -20.09 -14.46 -8.69
CA ARG A 5 -20.30 -13.25 -7.86
C ARG A 5 -19.06 -12.87 -7.06
N LYS A 6 -18.33 -13.84 -6.49
CA LYS A 6 -17.08 -13.57 -5.75
C LYS A 6 -16.02 -12.97 -6.67
N TRP A 7 -15.85 -13.52 -7.87
CA TRP A 7 -14.91 -12.99 -8.86
C TRP A 7 -15.26 -11.57 -9.33
N LEU A 8 -16.55 -11.30 -9.57
CA LEU A 8 -17.01 -9.96 -9.96
C LEU A 8 -16.70 -8.91 -8.89
N ILE A 9 -16.91 -9.24 -7.61
CA ILE A 9 -16.62 -8.34 -6.48
C ILE A 9 -15.12 -8.06 -6.38
N ILE A 10 -14.26 -9.07 -6.58
CA ILE A 10 -12.81 -8.90 -6.56
C ILE A 10 -12.35 -8.01 -7.73
N LEU A 11 -12.93 -8.20 -8.91
CA LEU A 11 -12.62 -7.42 -10.10
C LEU A 11 -13.04 -5.94 -9.93
N MET A 12 -14.24 -5.69 -9.45
CA MET A 12 -14.74 -4.34 -9.16
C MET A 12 -13.88 -3.62 -8.11
N LYS A 13 -13.44 -4.33 -7.06
CA LYS A 13 -12.52 -3.79 -6.05
C LYS A 13 -11.16 -3.42 -6.65
N ARG A 14 -10.66 -4.19 -7.63
CA ARG A 14 -9.42 -3.86 -8.35
C ARG A 14 -9.58 -2.64 -9.24
N ILE A 15 -10.65 -2.55 -10.02
CA ILE A 15 -10.93 -1.41 -10.92
C ILE A 15 -11.08 -0.12 -10.10
N SER A 16 -11.83 -0.18 -9.00
CA SER A 16 -12.00 0.99 -8.13
C SER A 16 -10.71 1.44 -7.45
N CYS A 17 -9.76 0.53 -7.18
CA CYS A 17 -8.42 0.93 -6.71
C CYS A 17 -7.57 1.61 -7.79
N LEU A 18 -7.81 1.29 -9.06
CA LEU A 18 -7.12 1.91 -10.20
C LEU A 18 -7.59 3.36 -10.42
N ILE A 19 -8.87 3.64 -10.13
CA ILE A 19 -9.49 4.96 -10.32
C ILE A 19 -9.32 5.86 -9.09
N MET A 20 -9.55 5.34 -7.87
CA MET A 20 -9.61 6.15 -6.65
C MET A 20 -8.28 6.30 -5.89
N ALA A 21 -7.17 5.88 -6.50
CA ALA A 21 -5.92 5.56 -5.81
C ALA A 21 -6.07 4.46 -4.75
N HIS A 22 -4.99 3.73 -4.50
CA HIS A 22 -4.98 2.65 -3.52
C HIS A 22 -4.97 3.23 -2.10
N CYS A 23 -5.91 2.78 -1.26
CA CYS A 23 -5.89 3.04 0.17
C CYS A 23 -4.87 2.11 0.83
N TRP A 24 -3.62 2.53 0.82
CA TRP A 24 -2.47 1.79 1.35
C TRP A 24 -2.46 1.77 2.87
N HIS A 25 -2.05 0.62 3.42
CA HIS A 25 -1.79 0.41 4.82
C HIS A 25 -0.41 -0.23 4.94
N PHE A 26 0.49 0.39 5.67
CA PHE A 26 1.86 -0.09 5.82
C PHE A 26 1.95 -1.08 6.97
N VAL A 27 2.55 -2.24 6.71
CA VAL A 27 2.81 -3.30 7.69
C VAL A 27 4.27 -3.75 7.55
N ASP A 28 4.75 -4.52 8.53
CA ASP A 28 6.11 -5.06 8.56
C ASP A 28 7.16 -3.95 8.41
N LEU A 29 7.10 -2.94 9.30
CA LEU A 29 8.04 -1.84 9.29
C LEU A 29 9.40 -2.30 9.81
N HIS A 30 10.40 -2.33 8.94
CA HIS A 30 11.76 -2.70 9.28
C HIS A 30 12.59 -1.47 9.66
N ALA A 31 13.64 -1.69 10.44
CA ALA A 31 14.50 -0.62 10.97
C ALA A 31 15.24 0.18 9.88
N ASP A 32 15.40 -0.39 8.69
CA ASP A 32 15.99 0.23 7.50
C ASP A 32 15.00 1.14 6.73
N GLY A 33 13.76 1.26 7.23
CA GLY A 33 12.68 2.02 6.59
C GLY A 33 11.97 1.25 5.47
N SER A 34 12.31 -0.02 5.25
CA SER A 34 11.57 -0.90 4.34
C SER A 34 10.25 -1.33 4.97
N CYS A 35 9.18 -1.37 4.18
CA CYS A 35 7.86 -1.76 4.64
C CYS A 35 7.04 -2.39 3.51
N THR A 36 5.93 -3.03 3.87
CA THR A 36 4.97 -3.56 2.89
C THR A 36 3.72 -2.70 2.90
N ALA A 37 3.42 -2.04 1.78
CA ALA A 37 2.16 -1.36 1.55
C ALA A 37 1.10 -2.37 1.11
N VAL A 38 0.02 -2.50 1.88
CA VAL A 38 -1.11 -3.39 1.61
C VAL A 38 -2.37 -2.57 1.39
N CYS A 39 -3.03 -2.76 0.25
CA CYS A 39 -4.28 -2.07 -0.02
C CYS A 39 -5.44 -2.69 0.76
N LYS A 40 -6.12 -1.91 1.62
CA LYS A 40 -7.25 -2.40 2.44
C LYS A 40 -8.44 -2.91 1.62
N ARG A 41 -8.59 -2.47 0.37
CA ARG A 41 -9.73 -2.83 -0.50
C ARG A 41 -9.47 -4.09 -1.33
N CYS A 42 -8.36 -4.11 -2.08
CA CYS A 42 -8.08 -5.19 -3.02
C CYS A 42 -7.02 -6.20 -2.52
N GLY A 43 -6.41 -5.95 -1.36
CA GLY A 43 -5.38 -6.84 -0.79
C GLY A 43 -4.06 -6.84 -1.55
N LYS A 44 -3.89 -5.97 -2.56
CA LYS A 44 -2.61 -5.82 -3.29
C LYS A 44 -1.51 -5.48 -2.27
N ARG A 45 -0.38 -6.17 -2.36
CA ARG A 45 0.82 -5.93 -1.56
C ARG A 45 1.90 -5.37 -2.47
N GLU A 46 2.61 -4.36 -2.00
CA GLU A 46 3.69 -3.70 -2.73
C GLU A 46 4.79 -3.36 -1.73
N GLN A 47 6.05 -3.56 -2.12
CA GLN A 47 7.17 -3.09 -1.29
C GLN A 47 7.20 -1.58 -1.36
N ALA A 48 7.19 -0.94 -0.19
CA ALA A 48 7.31 0.49 -0.05
C ALA A 48 8.51 0.79 0.83
N ARG A 49 9.21 1.88 0.52
CA ARG A 49 10.24 2.41 1.39
C ARG A 49 9.71 3.70 1.96
N LEU A 50 9.64 3.80 3.29
CA LEU A 50 9.40 5.09 3.90
C LEU A 50 10.62 5.94 3.57
N LEU A 51 10.41 6.97 2.76
CA LEU A 51 11.31 8.10 2.71
C LEU A 51 11.16 8.78 4.06
N ALA A 52 11.90 8.29 5.06
CA ALA A 52 12.19 9.11 6.23
C ALA A 52 12.75 10.39 5.64
N HIS A 53 12.07 11.51 5.85
CA HIS A 53 12.66 12.81 5.66
C HIS A 53 13.89 12.82 6.58
N HIS A 54 15.03 12.40 6.04
CA HIS A 54 16.30 12.98 6.42
C HIS A 54 16.11 14.45 6.07
N SER A 55 15.49 15.20 7.00
CA SER A 55 15.77 16.62 7.11
C SER A 55 17.29 16.69 7.05
N PRO A 56 17.87 17.43 6.10
CA PRO A 56 19.31 17.63 6.13
C PRO A 56 19.59 18.13 7.55
N ARG A 57 20.35 17.35 8.32
CA ARG A 57 20.94 17.85 9.54
C ARG A 57 21.81 18.99 9.07
N LEU A 58 21.25 20.20 9.10
CA LEU A 58 22.04 21.41 9.08
C LEU A 58 23.05 21.22 10.22
N PRO A 59 24.36 21.30 9.95
CA PRO A 59 25.34 21.18 11.00
C PRO A 59 25.03 22.24 12.06
N MET A 60 24.68 21.79 13.26
CA MET A 60 24.71 22.62 14.45
C MET A 60 26.18 22.77 14.83
N HIS A 61 26.71 23.97 14.60
CA HIS A 61 27.95 24.55 15.12
C HIS A 61 29.27 23.84 14.78
#